data_AF-A0AAW6AZC2-F1
#
_entry.id   AF-A0AAW6AZC2-F1
#
_cell.length_a   1.000
_cell.length_b   1.000
_cell.length_c   1.000
_cell.angle_alpha   90.00
_cell.angle_beta   90.00
_cell.angle_gamma   90.00
#
_symmetry.space_group_name_H-M   'P 1'
#
loop_
_entity.id
_entity.type
_entity.pdbx_description
1 polymer ?
#
loop_
_entity_poly.entity_id
_entity_poly.type
_entity_poly.pdbx_seq_one_letter_code
_entity_poly.pdbx_strand_id
1 'polypeptide(L)'
;MNNKKIIKFPVDKKGYTGIRSSKYRDFNLNQGYGEIQFSSKKIESDFNESMKLFLEFIENFEDPKYASNVKKAIDLSKYNVDARAWEIVSKDCTEYETELRLIRLRDEAYNFEEGFVDGKLFPINYLYLRVCHHLAEFYLGNKLYNKVQNAYKPFYFILDMDNEVMMPMYHNFVVASLILNDFTEINRYYKLANKHGKNDDEVILLSKVFYHLMQGEEKEAVAFFNKLIKVNKYISDVLDRITNPKLIKFSTDDDCKYLEALNIVMKFDYFLSKKYYFDFLIHVRESEYVIGDDLDKYANRKEITVADIKRDRSFMAIRDTELKIMHENFLLTKEDFLEITKAEFLKIKGLGKGTIRNLHMNGVMFADDSEFDIQMELMEDDLW
;
A
#
# COMPACT_ATOMS: atom_id res chain seq x y z
N MET A 1 18.78 35.39 13.56
CA MET A 1 19.34 34.58 12.46
C MET A 1 19.61 33.18 13.01
N ASN A 2 18.63 32.28 12.90
CA ASN A 2 18.74 30.91 13.43
C ASN A 2 19.10 29.96 12.30
N ASN A 3 20.21 29.24 12.48
CA ASN A 3 20.73 28.20 11.60
C ASN A 3 19.65 27.16 11.28
N LYS A 4 19.08 27.23 10.06
CA LYS A 4 18.22 26.20 9.48
C LYS A 4 19.06 24.93 9.33
N LYS A 5 18.86 23.94 10.21
CA LYS A 5 19.32 22.56 9.94
C LYS A 5 18.49 22.03 8.78
N ILE A 6 19.08 22.02 7.59
CA ILE A 6 18.59 21.19 6.48
C ILE A 6 18.82 19.76 6.94
N ILE A 7 17.73 19.05 7.26
CA ILE A 7 17.78 17.60 7.45
C ILE A 7 18.08 17.02 6.07
N LYS A 8 19.33 16.62 5.83
CA LYS A 8 19.65 15.79 4.68
C LYS A 8 19.03 14.42 4.96
N PHE A 9 17.92 14.14 4.28
CA PHE A 9 17.47 12.76 4.11
C PHE A 9 18.66 11.94 3.58
N PRO A 10 18.90 10.71 4.06
CA PRO A 10 20.06 9.91 3.65
C PRO A 10 20.01 9.44 2.18
N VAL A 11 19.08 9.95 1.38
CA VAL A 11 18.91 9.61 -0.03
C VAL A 11 19.60 10.65 -0.90
N ASP A 12 20.93 10.72 -0.77
CA ASP A 12 21.71 11.06 -1.96
C ASP A 12 21.35 10.04 -3.05
N LYS A 13 21.39 10.44 -4.33
CA LYS A 13 21.04 9.66 -5.56
C LYS A 13 21.62 8.23 -5.68
N LYS A 14 22.33 7.74 -4.66
CA LYS A 14 22.84 6.38 -4.44
C LYS A 14 21.93 5.47 -3.58
N GLY A 15 20.82 5.98 -3.04
CA GLY A 15 19.95 5.27 -2.09
C GLY A 15 19.02 4.19 -2.68
N TYR A 16 19.26 3.73 -3.92
CA TYR A 16 18.61 2.54 -4.47
C TYR A 16 19.47 1.31 -4.21
N THR A 17 19.79 1.05 -2.94
CA THR A 17 20.43 -0.20 -2.53
C THR A 17 19.53 -0.82 -1.49
N GLY A 18 18.91 -1.96 -1.81
CA GLY A 18 18.38 -2.83 -0.77
C GLY A 18 19.55 -3.17 0.16
N ILE A 19 19.55 -2.63 1.38
CA ILE A 19 20.70 -2.71 2.28
C ILE A 19 20.61 -3.97 3.15
N ARG A 20 21.60 -4.85 2.95
CA ARG A 20 22.40 -5.63 3.93
C ARG A 20 21.72 -6.39 5.07
N SER A 21 21.62 -7.71 4.92
CA SER A 21 21.98 -8.70 5.95
C SER A 21 22.04 -10.11 5.37
N SER A 22 22.91 -10.95 5.93
CA SER A 22 23.19 -12.32 5.53
C SER A 22 22.10 -13.35 5.89
N LYS A 23 20.93 -12.90 6.37
CA LYS A 23 19.76 -13.76 6.63
C LYS A 23 18.61 -13.52 5.64
N TYR A 24 18.77 -12.60 4.69
CA TYR A 24 17.71 -12.17 3.76
C TYR A 24 17.61 -13.03 2.50
N ARG A 25 17.20 -14.30 2.65
CA ARG A 25 16.85 -15.15 1.49
C ARG A 25 15.59 -14.67 0.73
N ASP A 26 14.79 -13.78 1.32
CA ASP A 26 13.44 -13.46 0.82
C ASP A 26 13.21 -11.96 0.50
N PHE A 27 14.27 -11.16 0.38
CA PHE A 27 14.12 -9.74 0.06
C PHE A 27 13.76 -9.52 -1.41
N ASN A 28 12.46 -9.40 -1.74
CA ASN A 28 11.88 -8.97 -3.03
C ASN A 28 12.35 -9.70 -4.31
N LEU A 29 13.25 -10.67 -4.17
CA LEU A 29 13.75 -11.56 -5.21
C LEU A 29 12.99 -12.90 -5.21
N ASN A 30 12.05 -13.12 -4.29
CA ASN A 30 11.26 -14.37 -4.21
C ASN A 30 9.76 -14.21 -4.44
N GLN A 31 9.17 -13.01 -4.41
CA GLN A 31 7.84 -12.87 -5.01
C GLN A 31 8.02 -13.03 -6.52
N GLY A 32 7.38 -14.04 -7.11
CA GLY A 32 7.34 -14.30 -8.55
C GLY A 32 8.55 -15.00 -9.18
N TYR A 33 9.81 -14.73 -8.78
CA TYR A 33 10.97 -15.36 -9.46
C TYR A 33 11.05 -16.87 -9.25
N GLY A 34 10.72 -17.36 -8.05
CA GLY A 34 10.65 -18.79 -7.76
C GLY A 34 9.49 -19.52 -8.47
N GLU A 35 8.53 -18.75 -9.02
CA GLU A 35 7.38 -19.27 -9.76
C GLU A 35 7.63 -19.24 -11.28
N ILE A 36 8.77 -18.70 -11.73
CA ILE A 36 9.11 -18.66 -13.16
C ILE A 36 9.28 -20.08 -13.68
N GLN A 37 8.55 -20.39 -14.73
CA GLN A 37 8.75 -21.62 -15.49
C GLN A 37 9.89 -21.43 -16.49
N PHE A 38 10.87 -22.32 -16.44
CA PHE A 38 11.99 -22.36 -17.37
C PHE A 38 11.90 -23.57 -18.31
N SER A 39 12.25 -23.38 -19.57
CA SER A 39 12.24 -24.47 -20.57
C SER A 39 13.27 -25.57 -20.29
N SER A 40 14.31 -25.29 -19.49
CA SER A 40 15.30 -26.30 -19.10
C SER A 40 15.93 -26.04 -17.72
N LYS A 41 16.31 -27.13 -17.05
CA LYS A 41 17.03 -27.10 -15.75
C LYS A 41 18.36 -26.35 -15.82
N LYS A 42 19.02 -26.35 -16.99
CA LYS A 42 20.28 -25.61 -17.16
C LYS A 42 20.03 -24.11 -17.09
N ILE A 43 19.04 -23.62 -17.84
CA ILE A 43 18.69 -22.19 -17.85
C ILE A 43 18.24 -21.74 -16.45
N GLU A 44 17.41 -22.55 -15.79
CA GLU A 44 16.98 -22.31 -14.41
C GLU A 44 18.18 -22.25 -13.45
N SER A 45 19.11 -23.19 -13.54
CA SER A 45 20.31 -23.22 -12.70
C SER A 45 21.23 -22.02 -12.95
N ASP A 46 21.45 -21.65 -14.21
CA ASP A 46 22.26 -20.49 -14.59
C ASP A 46 21.60 -19.18 -14.10
N PHE A 47 20.27 -19.08 -14.20
CA PHE A 47 19.49 -17.98 -13.65
C PHE A 47 19.61 -17.89 -12.12
N ASN A 48 19.39 -18.99 -11.40
CA ASN A 48 19.46 -19.02 -9.94
C ASN A 48 20.86 -18.65 -9.41
N GLU A 49 21.93 -19.16 -10.02
CA GLU A 49 23.29 -18.79 -9.64
C GLU A 49 23.59 -17.33 -10.01
N SER A 50 23.04 -16.82 -11.12
CA SER A 50 23.14 -15.40 -11.47
C SER A 50 22.47 -14.51 -10.42
N MET A 51 21.26 -14.85 -9.96
CA MET A 51 20.55 -14.12 -8.90
C MET A 51 21.35 -14.13 -7.59
N LYS A 52 21.95 -15.26 -7.24
CA LYS A 52 22.81 -15.39 -6.06
C LYS A 52 24.06 -14.51 -6.15
N LEU A 53 24.75 -14.49 -7.29
CA LEU A 53 25.90 -13.60 -7.50
C LEU A 53 25.52 -12.12 -7.35
N PHE A 54 24.36 -11.73 -7.90
CA PHE A 54 23.87 -10.37 -7.75
C PHE A 54 23.50 -10.04 -6.30
N LEU A 55 22.85 -10.96 -5.59
CA LEU A 55 22.56 -10.81 -4.16
C LEU A 55 23.84 -10.64 -3.33
N GLU A 56 24.86 -11.47 -3.56
CA GLU A 56 26.16 -11.34 -2.90
C GLU A 56 26.78 -9.95 -3.11
N PHE A 57 26.61 -9.38 -4.31
CA PHE A 57 27.03 -8.00 -4.57
C PHE A 57 26.24 -6.99 -3.74
N ILE A 58 24.91 -7.09 -3.70
CA ILE A 58 24.05 -6.16 -2.96
C ILE A 58 24.37 -6.18 -1.46
N GLU A 59 24.55 -7.37 -0.88
CA GLU A 59 24.93 -7.54 0.53
C GLU A 59 26.29 -6.90 0.85
N ASN A 60 27.21 -6.88 -0.11
CA ASN A 60 28.59 -6.45 0.07
C ASN A 60 28.96 -5.22 -0.77
N PHE A 61 27.98 -4.36 -1.11
CA PHE A 61 28.16 -3.32 -2.14
C PHE A 61 29.28 -2.30 -1.87
N GLU A 62 29.70 -2.12 -0.61
CA GLU A 62 30.83 -1.23 -0.25
C GLU A 62 32.19 -1.90 -0.42
N ASP A 63 32.24 -3.23 -0.54
CA ASP A 63 33.47 -3.98 -0.78
C ASP A 63 33.70 -4.11 -2.31
N PRO A 64 34.73 -3.42 -2.86
CA PRO A 64 35.01 -3.45 -4.30
C PRO A 64 35.26 -4.85 -4.87
N LYS A 65 35.64 -5.82 -4.03
CA LYS A 65 35.82 -7.22 -4.44
C LYS A 65 34.56 -7.80 -5.08
N TYR A 66 33.39 -7.43 -4.54
CA TYR A 66 32.10 -7.95 -5.00
C TYR A 66 31.55 -7.19 -6.20
N ALA A 67 32.13 -6.05 -6.59
CA ALA A 67 31.70 -5.30 -7.77
C ALA A 67 31.74 -6.15 -9.06
N SER A 68 32.69 -7.09 -9.15
CA SER A 68 32.79 -8.02 -10.29
C SER A 68 31.59 -8.98 -10.41
N ASN A 69 30.85 -9.22 -9.33
CA ASN A 69 29.73 -10.15 -9.33
C ASN A 69 28.53 -9.65 -10.14
N VAL A 70 28.34 -8.33 -10.28
CA VAL A 70 27.29 -7.78 -11.17
C VAL A 70 27.52 -8.25 -12.60
N LYS A 71 28.75 -8.10 -13.09
CA LYS A 71 29.10 -8.54 -14.45
C LYS A 71 28.97 -10.05 -14.60
N LYS A 72 29.47 -10.83 -13.63
CA LYS A 72 29.34 -12.30 -13.65
C LYS A 72 27.89 -12.74 -13.67
N ALA A 73 27.02 -12.09 -12.90
CA ALA A 73 25.59 -12.38 -12.88
C ALA A 73 24.97 -12.16 -14.27
N ILE A 74 25.24 -11.01 -14.89
CA ILE A 74 24.72 -10.68 -16.23
C ILE A 74 25.25 -11.65 -17.29
N ASP A 75 26.55 -11.95 -17.26
CA ASP A 75 27.20 -12.87 -18.21
C ASP A 75 26.67 -14.31 -18.06
N LEU A 76 26.30 -14.72 -16.85
CA LEU A 76 25.76 -16.05 -16.56
C LEU A 76 24.30 -16.21 -17.00
N SER A 77 23.47 -15.16 -16.85
CA SER A 77 22.07 -15.20 -17.30
C SER A 77 21.59 -13.84 -17.79
N LYS A 78 21.25 -13.77 -19.08
CA LYS A 78 20.62 -12.59 -19.69
C LYS A 78 19.27 -12.20 -19.05
N TYR A 79 18.65 -13.16 -18.35
CA TYR A 79 17.36 -13.03 -17.67
C TYR A 79 17.44 -12.36 -16.30
N ASN A 80 18.64 -12.13 -15.75
CA ASN A 80 18.79 -11.37 -14.50
C ASN A 80 18.60 -9.88 -14.74
N VAL A 81 17.34 -9.48 -14.88
CA VAL A 81 16.93 -8.12 -15.20
C VAL A 81 17.25 -7.12 -14.09
N ASP A 82 17.26 -7.55 -12.83
CA ASP A 82 17.63 -6.68 -11.69
C ASP A 82 19.12 -6.29 -11.77
N ALA A 83 20.02 -7.25 -12.05
CA ALA A 83 21.45 -6.96 -12.22
C ALA A 83 21.71 -6.04 -13.42
N ARG A 84 20.97 -6.25 -14.52
CA ARG A 84 21.07 -5.43 -15.74
C ARG A 84 20.53 -4.01 -15.50
N ALA A 85 19.40 -3.88 -14.82
CA ALA A 85 18.85 -2.58 -14.45
C ALA A 85 19.83 -1.82 -13.54
N TRP A 86 20.42 -2.50 -12.55
CA TRP A 86 21.45 -1.94 -11.69
C TRP A 86 22.67 -1.44 -12.47
N GLU A 87 23.17 -2.24 -13.43
CA GLU A 87 24.29 -1.86 -14.29
C GLU A 87 23.99 -0.62 -15.15
N ILE A 88 22.71 -0.41 -15.51
CA ILE A 88 22.26 0.77 -16.25
C ILE A 88 22.23 2.00 -15.33
N VAL A 89 21.56 1.91 -14.17
CA VAL A 89 21.33 3.07 -13.28
C VAL A 89 22.57 3.48 -12.49
N SER A 90 23.53 2.58 -12.29
CA SER A 90 24.78 2.86 -11.59
C SER A 90 25.84 3.53 -12.47
N LYS A 91 25.65 3.54 -13.80
CA LYS A 91 26.57 4.21 -14.73
C LYS A 91 26.44 5.73 -14.60
N ASP A 92 27.59 6.41 -14.59
CA ASP A 92 27.66 7.87 -14.64
C ASP A 92 27.28 8.37 -16.04
N CYS A 93 25.99 8.53 -16.27
CA CYS A 93 25.41 8.98 -17.54
C CYS A 93 24.18 9.85 -17.29
N THR A 94 23.72 10.54 -18.33
CA THR A 94 22.60 11.47 -18.20
C THR A 94 21.28 10.74 -17.89
N GLU A 95 20.35 11.41 -17.22
CA GLU A 95 19.01 10.86 -16.92
C GLU A 95 18.30 10.39 -18.20
N TYR A 96 18.50 11.10 -19.32
CA TYR A 96 17.98 10.72 -20.64
C TYR A 96 18.60 9.42 -21.17
N GLU A 97 19.91 9.23 -21.04
CA GLU A 97 20.58 8.01 -21.48
C GLU A 97 20.19 6.80 -20.62
N THR A 98 20.04 7.01 -19.31
CA THR A 98 19.54 5.99 -18.38
C THR A 98 18.11 5.57 -18.75
N GLU A 99 17.21 6.54 -18.99
CA GLU A 99 15.84 6.28 -19.44
C GLU A 99 15.83 5.45 -20.74
N LEU A 100 16.60 5.85 -21.76
CA LEU A 100 16.69 5.13 -23.03
C LEU A 100 17.19 3.70 -22.85
N ARG A 101 18.18 3.46 -21.98
CA ARG A 101 18.71 2.12 -21.73
C ARG A 101 17.72 1.23 -20.99
N LEU A 102 16.98 1.78 -20.02
CA LEU A 102 15.90 1.03 -19.34
C LEU A 102 14.75 0.70 -20.29
N ILE A 103 14.37 1.63 -21.19
CA ILE A 103 13.38 1.35 -22.24
C ILE A 103 13.86 0.21 -23.16
N ARG A 104 15.12 0.23 -23.58
CA ARG A 104 15.69 -0.87 -24.39
C ARG A 104 15.68 -2.20 -23.65
N LEU A 105 16.06 -2.22 -22.37
CA LEU A 105 16.00 -3.44 -21.54
C LEU A 105 14.56 -3.95 -21.42
N ARG A 106 13.58 -3.04 -21.30
CA ARG A 106 12.17 -3.39 -21.22
C ARG A 106 11.69 -4.02 -22.54
N ASP A 107 12.00 -3.39 -23.66
CA ASP A 107 11.61 -3.89 -24.98
C ASP A 107 12.32 -5.22 -25.32
N GLU A 108 13.54 -5.44 -24.82
CA GLU A 108 14.23 -6.72 -24.90
C GLU A 108 13.54 -7.79 -24.03
N ALA A 109 13.25 -7.48 -22.76
CA ALA A 109 12.60 -8.41 -21.83
C ALA A 109 11.19 -8.84 -22.28
N TYR A 110 10.50 -7.97 -23.03
CA TYR A 110 9.23 -8.31 -23.67
C TYR A 110 9.35 -9.52 -24.60
N ASN A 111 10.50 -9.68 -25.26
CA ASN A 111 10.78 -10.73 -26.23
C ASN A 111 11.55 -11.92 -25.64
N PHE A 112 11.72 -11.99 -24.32
CA PHE A 112 12.36 -13.14 -23.69
C PHE A 112 11.56 -14.41 -23.89
N GLU A 113 12.28 -15.50 -24.11
CA GLU A 113 11.72 -16.83 -24.27
C GLU A 113 11.33 -17.48 -22.93
N GLU A 114 11.82 -16.92 -21.82
CA GLU A 114 11.65 -17.40 -20.44
C GLU A 114 11.11 -16.27 -19.56
N GLY A 115 10.76 -16.58 -18.30
CA GLY A 115 10.38 -15.54 -17.33
C GLY A 115 8.89 -15.42 -17.09
N PHE A 116 8.10 -16.43 -17.48
CA PHE A 116 6.66 -16.41 -17.32
C PHE A 116 6.24 -17.07 -16.00
N VAL A 117 5.25 -16.46 -15.34
CA VAL A 117 4.55 -17.02 -14.18
C VAL A 117 3.08 -17.24 -14.54
N ASP A 118 2.44 -18.21 -13.89
CA ASP A 118 1.03 -18.50 -14.12
C ASP A 118 0.16 -17.33 -13.62
N GLY A 119 -0.54 -16.68 -14.55
CA GLY A 119 -1.53 -15.66 -14.22
C GLY A 119 -2.96 -16.22 -14.31
N LYS A 120 -3.87 -15.66 -13.52
CA LYS A 120 -5.28 -16.07 -13.47
C LYS A 120 -6.00 -16.06 -14.82
N LEU A 121 -5.63 -15.13 -15.71
CA LEU A 121 -6.23 -14.98 -17.05
C LEU A 121 -5.29 -15.39 -18.19
N PHE A 122 -3.99 -15.12 -18.04
CA PHE A 122 -2.96 -15.44 -19.02
C PHE A 122 -1.59 -15.45 -18.32
N PRO A 123 -0.59 -16.16 -18.87
CA PRO A 123 0.79 -16.13 -18.34
C PRO A 123 1.35 -14.72 -18.29
N ILE A 124 1.95 -14.34 -17.16
CA ILE A 124 2.54 -13.02 -16.96
C ILE A 124 4.03 -13.12 -17.24
N ASN A 125 4.55 -12.35 -18.20
CA ASN A 125 5.99 -12.18 -18.38
C ASN A 125 6.56 -11.38 -17.18
N TYR A 126 6.97 -12.10 -16.13
CA TYR A 126 7.41 -11.51 -14.88
C TYR A 126 8.70 -10.70 -15.06
N LEU A 127 9.63 -11.16 -15.90
CA LEU A 127 10.87 -10.43 -16.17
C LEU A 127 10.61 -9.08 -16.84
N TYR A 128 9.69 -9.03 -17.82
CA TYR A 128 9.25 -7.78 -18.43
C TYR A 128 8.58 -6.86 -17.40
N LEU A 129 7.70 -7.39 -16.55
CA LEU A 129 7.07 -6.64 -15.46
C LEU A 129 8.11 -6.05 -14.48
N ARG A 130 9.13 -6.83 -14.11
CA ARG A 130 10.24 -6.37 -13.26
C ARG A 130 11.01 -5.21 -13.88
N VAL A 131 11.30 -5.25 -15.18
CA VAL A 131 11.92 -4.09 -15.86
C VAL A 131 10.98 -2.89 -15.87
N CYS A 132 9.68 -3.08 -16.04
CA CYS A 132 8.69 -2.00 -15.94
C CYS A 132 8.69 -1.36 -14.54
N HIS A 133 8.86 -2.16 -13.47
CA HIS A 133 9.02 -1.64 -12.12
C HIS A 133 10.26 -0.76 -11.99
N HIS A 134 11.43 -1.21 -12.44
CA HIS A 134 12.66 -0.40 -12.43
C HIS A 134 12.50 0.92 -13.18
N LEU A 135 11.85 0.89 -14.36
CA LEU A 135 11.60 2.09 -15.14
C LEU A 135 10.64 3.05 -14.43
N ALA A 136 9.59 2.53 -13.80
CA ALA A 136 8.64 3.32 -13.02
C ALA A 136 9.30 3.95 -11.77
N GLU A 137 10.14 3.21 -11.08
CA GLU A 137 10.88 3.66 -9.91
C GLU A 137 11.94 4.71 -10.28
N PHE A 138 12.59 4.54 -11.43
CA PHE A 138 13.43 5.58 -12.04
C PHE A 138 12.64 6.86 -12.30
N TYR A 139 11.42 6.77 -12.85
CA TYR A 139 10.56 7.93 -13.06
C TYR A 139 10.13 8.61 -11.76
N LEU A 140 9.75 7.84 -10.73
CA LEU A 140 9.42 8.37 -9.40
C LEU A 140 10.61 9.13 -8.80
N GLY A 141 11.80 8.52 -8.80
CA GLY A 141 13.03 9.10 -8.26
C GLY A 141 13.50 10.36 -8.98
N ASN A 142 13.25 10.45 -10.30
CA ASN A 142 13.60 11.63 -11.11
C ASN A 142 12.44 12.63 -11.27
N LYS A 143 11.38 12.48 -10.46
CA LYS A 143 10.22 13.39 -10.45
C LYS A 143 9.46 13.48 -11.78
N LEU A 144 9.53 12.42 -12.59
CA LEU A 144 8.82 12.25 -13.87
C LEU A 144 7.49 11.51 -13.65
N TYR A 145 6.69 11.98 -12.70
CA TYR A 145 5.50 11.27 -12.19
C TYR A 145 4.47 10.95 -13.28
N ASN A 146 4.31 11.85 -14.26
CA ASN A 146 3.39 11.68 -15.39
C ASN A 146 3.79 10.54 -16.35
N LYS A 147 5.03 10.05 -16.29
CA LYS A 147 5.52 8.92 -17.10
C LYS A 147 5.34 7.56 -16.43
N VAL A 148 5.06 7.50 -15.12
CA VAL A 148 5.00 6.25 -14.34
C VAL A 148 4.03 5.24 -14.95
N GLN A 149 2.83 5.67 -15.34
CA GLN A 149 1.87 4.77 -16.01
C GLN A 149 2.38 4.24 -17.35
N ASN A 150 3.15 5.03 -18.10
CA ASN A 150 3.68 4.64 -19.41
C ASN A 150 4.79 3.59 -19.31
N ALA A 151 5.39 3.39 -18.12
CA ALA A 151 6.37 2.33 -17.90
C ALA A 151 5.77 0.93 -18.15
N TYR A 152 4.47 0.74 -17.86
CA TYR A 152 3.77 -0.55 -17.88
C TYR A 152 2.88 -0.79 -19.11
N LYS A 153 2.74 0.19 -20.00
CA LYS A 153 1.87 0.09 -21.19
C LYS A 153 2.50 -0.79 -22.29
N PRO A 154 1.70 -1.46 -23.13
CA PRO A 154 0.24 -1.58 -23.09
C PRO A 154 -0.29 -2.82 -22.35
N PHE A 155 0.55 -3.73 -21.87
CA PHE A 155 0.12 -5.08 -21.48
C PHE A 155 -0.58 -5.16 -20.11
N TYR A 156 -0.18 -4.32 -19.17
CA TYR A 156 -0.52 -4.54 -17.77
C TYR A 156 -1.60 -3.61 -17.20
N PHE A 157 -2.05 -2.60 -17.95
CA PHE A 157 -3.14 -1.74 -17.48
C PHE A 157 -4.50 -2.47 -17.40
N ILE A 158 -4.62 -3.62 -18.09
CA ILE A 158 -5.84 -4.43 -18.15
C ILE A 158 -5.93 -5.40 -16.96
N LEU A 159 -4.80 -5.66 -16.28
CA LEU A 159 -4.74 -6.62 -15.18
C LEU A 159 -5.24 -6.00 -13.86
N ASP A 160 -6.20 -6.68 -13.23
CA ASP A 160 -6.83 -6.26 -11.98
C ASP A 160 -5.88 -6.39 -10.77
N MET A 161 -6.16 -5.64 -9.69
CA MET A 161 -5.39 -5.62 -8.42
C MET A 161 -5.49 -6.92 -7.62
N ASP A 162 -6.24 -7.91 -8.12
CA ASP A 162 -6.44 -9.23 -7.51
C ASP A 162 -5.15 -10.07 -7.39
N ASN A 163 -4.15 -9.78 -8.23
CA ASN A 163 -2.91 -10.55 -8.30
C ASN A 163 -1.78 -9.86 -7.53
N GLU A 164 -1.21 -10.54 -6.52
CA GLU A 164 -0.09 -10.03 -5.70
C GLU A 164 1.12 -9.59 -6.53
N VAL A 165 1.41 -10.29 -7.63
CA VAL A 165 2.48 -9.95 -8.58
C VAL A 165 2.31 -8.53 -9.14
N MET A 166 1.07 -8.02 -9.20
CA MET A 166 0.74 -6.70 -9.73
C MET A 166 0.72 -5.61 -8.66
N MET A 167 0.72 -5.94 -7.36
CA MET A 167 0.65 -4.95 -6.29
C MET A 167 1.74 -3.88 -6.38
N PRO A 168 3.01 -4.20 -6.67
CA PRO A 168 4.05 -3.17 -6.82
C PRO A 168 3.77 -2.16 -7.96
N MET A 169 3.07 -2.57 -9.03
CA MET A 169 2.65 -1.66 -10.11
C MET A 169 1.62 -0.69 -9.57
N TYR A 170 0.61 -1.20 -8.86
CA TYR A 170 -0.43 -0.39 -8.26
C TYR A 170 0.09 0.56 -7.18
N HIS A 171 1.07 0.13 -6.39
CA HIS A 171 1.78 1.01 -5.44
C HIS A 171 2.38 2.22 -6.16
N ASN A 172 3.08 1.98 -7.27
CA ASN A 172 3.67 3.06 -8.05
C ASN A 172 2.61 3.98 -8.68
N PHE A 173 1.48 3.43 -9.12
CA PHE A 173 0.35 4.22 -9.63
C PHE A 173 -0.30 5.09 -8.56
N VAL A 174 -0.55 4.54 -7.38
CA VAL A 174 -1.12 5.26 -6.23
C VAL A 174 -0.21 6.42 -5.84
N VAL A 175 1.09 6.15 -5.65
CA VAL A 175 2.08 7.18 -5.29
C VAL A 175 2.15 8.28 -6.36
N ALA A 176 2.28 7.92 -7.64
CA ALA A 176 2.36 8.90 -8.72
C ALA A 176 1.09 9.76 -8.82
N SER A 177 -0.10 9.13 -8.74
CA SER A 177 -1.38 9.84 -8.82
C SER A 177 -1.56 10.79 -7.65
N LEU A 178 -1.17 10.38 -6.44
CA LEU A 178 -1.19 11.22 -5.24
C LEU A 178 -0.28 12.45 -5.38
N ILE A 179 0.94 12.28 -5.90
CA ILE A 179 1.86 13.41 -6.13
C ILE A 179 1.32 14.37 -7.19
N LEU A 180 0.65 13.85 -8.21
CA LEU A 180 0.05 14.61 -9.30
C LEU A 180 -1.30 15.26 -8.93
N ASN A 181 -1.82 15.03 -7.71
CA ASN A 181 -3.17 15.42 -7.29
C ASN A 181 -4.28 14.85 -8.19
N ASP A 182 -4.07 13.69 -8.81
CA ASP A 182 -5.08 13.01 -9.63
C ASP A 182 -6.03 12.21 -8.72
N PHE A 183 -6.92 12.94 -8.05
CA PHE A 183 -7.88 12.34 -7.12
C PHE A 183 -8.88 11.42 -7.81
N THR A 184 -9.10 11.56 -9.13
CA THR A 184 -9.96 10.63 -9.87
C THR A 184 -9.32 9.25 -9.95
N GLU A 185 -8.04 9.18 -10.34
CA GLU A 185 -7.31 7.91 -10.40
C GLU A 185 -7.05 7.31 -9.02
N ILE A 186 -6.68 8.11 -8.02
CA ILE A 186 -6.48 7.62 -6.64
C ILE A 186 -7.75 6.95 -6.11
N ASN A 187 -8.90 7.61 -6.25
CA ASN A 187 -10.18 7.05 -5.80
C ASN A 187 -10.55 5.78 -6.59
N ARG A 188 -10.14 5.66 -7.85
CA ARG A 188 -10.27 4.41 -8.62
C ARG A 188 -9.46 3.29 -7.98
N TYR A 189 -8.20 3.54 -7.64
CA TYR A 189 -7.33 2.55 -7.00
C TYR A 189 -7.82 2.15 -5.60
N TYR A 190 -8.35 3.08 -4.80
CA TYR A 190 -8.96 2.74 -3.51
C TYR A 190 -10.20 1.86 -3.64
N LYS A 191 -11.04 2.10 -4.65
CA LYS A 191 -12.18 1.21 -4.94
C LYS A 191 -11.72 -0.18 -5.36
N LEU A 192 -10.66 -0.28 -6.14
CA LEU A 192 -10.06 -1.57 -6.51
C LEU A 192 -9.49 -2.28 -5.28
N ALA A 193 -8.75 -1.57 -4.43
CA ALA A 193 -8.21 -2.13 -3.19
C ALA A 193 -9.33 -2.67 -2.30
N ASN A 194 -10.42 -1.91 -2.13
CA ASN A 194 -11.58 -2.36 -1.36
C ASN A 194 -12.21 -3.64 -1.96
N LYS A 195 -12.46 -3.64 -3.28
CA LYS A 195 -13.04 -4.79 -4.00
C LYS A 195 -12.23 -6.07 -3.82
N HIS A 196 -10.91 -5.97 -3.70
CA HIS A 196 -9.98 -7.11 -3.58
C HIS A 196 -9.49 -7.37 -2.15
N GLY A 197 -10.08 -6.73 -1.13
CA GLY A 197 -9.67 -6.93 0.26
C GLY A 197 -8.25 -6.43 0.59
N LYS A 198 -7.76 -5.44 -0.16
CA LYS A 198 -6.42 -4.83 -0.03
C LYS A 198 -6.44 -3.48 0.69
N ASN A 199 -7.52 -3.16 1.42
CA ASN A 199 -7.63 -1.89 2.14
C ASN A 199 -6.57 -1.74 3.25
N ASP A 200 -6.10 -2.86 3.78
CA ASP A 200 -5.14 -2.91 4.89
C ASP A 200 -3.69 -3.00 4.41
N ASP A 201 -3.45 -2.98 3.08
CA ASP A 201 -2.10 -2.85 2.53
C ASP A 201 -1.44 -1.55 3.00
N GLU A 202 -0.19 -1.62 3.46
CA GLU A 202 0.48 -0.49 4.10
C GLU A 202 0.74 0.69 3.16
N VAL A 203 0.98 0.43 1.86
CA VAL A 203 1.13 1.51 0.86
C VAL A 203 -0.22 2.18 0.62
N ILE A 204 -1.29 1.40 0.53
CA ILE A 204 -2.65 1.94 0.40
C ILE A 204 -3.02 2.77 1.63
N LEU A 205 -2.82 2.27 2.85
CA LEU A 205 -3.11 2.99 4.09
C LEU A 205 -2.29 4.28 4.20
N LEU A 206 -0.98 4.22 4.00
CA LEU A 206 -0.12 5.41 4.07
C LEU A 206 -0.48 6.44 2.99
N SER A 207 -0.89 6.00 1.80
CA SER A 207 -1.39 6.92 0.77
C SER A 207 -2.68 7.62 1.19
N LYS A 208 -3.59 6.93 1.89
CA LYS A 208 -4.85 7.51 2.39
C LYS A 208 -4.56 8.59 3.44
N VAL A 209 -3.55 8.41 4.30
CA VAL A 209 -3.11 9.45 5.24
C VAL A 209 -2.77 10.75 4.51
N PHE A 210 -1.89 10.68 3.51
CA PHE A 210 -1.51 11.87 2.74
C PHE A 210 -2.66 12.43 1.90
N TYR A 211 -3.50 11.56 1.30
CA TYR A 211 -4.69 11.97 0.57
C TYR A 211 -5.59 12.85 1.44
N HIS A 212 -5.91 12.39 2.67
CA HIS A 212 -6.78 13.14 3.58
C HIS A 212 -6.12 14.42 4.10
N LEU A 213 -4.81 14.41 4.37
CA LEU A 213 -4.07 15.63 4.70
C LEU A 213 -4.13 16.67 3.58
N MET A 214 -4.02 16.25 2.32
CA MET A 214 -4.10 17.14 1.16
C MET A 214 -5.50 17.76 1.00
N GLN A 215 -6.54 17.11 1.53
CA GLN A 215 -7.92 17.61 1.55
C GLN A 215 -8.26 18.42 2.82
N GLY A 216 -7.34 18.53 3.79
CA GLY A 216 -7.59 19.14 5.09
C GLY A 216 -8.47 18.29 6.03
N GLU A 217 -8.63 17.00 5.73
CA GLU A 217 -9.41 16.03 6.50
C GLU A 217 -8.51 15.38 7.58
N GLU A 218 -8.05 16.18 8.55
CA GLU A 218 -7.05 15.74 9.54
C GLU A 218 -7.51 14.55 10.39
N LYS A 219 -8.79 14.49 10.76
CA LYS A 219 -9.33 13.38 11.56
C LYS A 219 -9.25 12.05 10.83
N GLU A 220 -9.59 12.05 9.55
CA GLU A 220 -9.46 10.88 8.69
C GLU A 220 -8.00 10.49 8.46
N ALA A 221 -7.10 11.46 8.29
CA ALA A 221 -5.67 11.20 8.21
C ALA A 221 -5.13 10.52 9.48
N VAL A 222 -5.53 11.00 10.67
CA VAL A 222 -5.19 10.36 11.96
C VAL A 222 -5.72 8.92 11.99
N ALA A 223 -6.99 8.70 11.62
CA ALA A 223 -7.61 7.38 11.64
C ALA A 223 -6.88 6.37 10.76
N PHE A 224 -6.54 6.75 9.51
CA PHE A 224 -5.77 5.87 8.63
C PHE A 224 -4.34 5.62 9.12
N PHE A 225 -3.71 6.61 9.75
CA PHE A 225 -2.38 6.42 10.32
C PHE A 225 -2.39 5.48 11.52
N ASN A 226 -3.41 5.58 12.37
CA ASN A 226 -3.61 4.63 13.48
C ASN A 226 -3.85 3.20 12.95
N LYS A 227 -4.69 3.06 11.93
CA LYS A 227 -4.92 1.77 11.25
C LYS A 227 -3.61 1.21 10.68
N LEU A 228 -2.78 2.04 10.03
CA LEU A 228 -1.46 1.65 9.52
C LEU A 228 -0.52 1.13 10.62
N ILE A 229 -0.43 1.81 11.76
CA ILE A 229 0.44 1.38 12.87
C ILE A 229 -0.07 0.07 13.50
N LYS A 230 -1.39 -0.12 13.59
CA LYS A 230 -2.00 -1.38 14.05
C LYS A 230 -1.63 -2.56 13.14
N VAL A 231 -1.67 -2.36 11.81
CA VAL A 231 -1.28 -3.36 10.82
C VAL A 231 0.23 -3.63 10.87
N ASN A 232 1.05 -2.58 10.89
CA ASN A 232 2.49 -2.69 10.85
C ASN A 232 3.16 -1.72 11.85
N LYS A 233 3.42 -2.24 13.06
CA LYS A 233 4.05 -1.49 14.16
C LYS A 233 5.41 -0.89 13.77
N TYR A 234 6.14 -1.51 12.83
CA TYR A 234 7.49 -1.09 12.45
C TYR A 234 7.51 0.22 11.66
N ILE A 235 6.39 0.65 11.09
CA ILE A 235 6.28 1.98 10.47
C ILE A 235 6.56 3.09 11.50
N SER A 236 6.10 2.92 12.74
CA SER A 236 6.39 3.84 13.84
C SER A 236 7.88 3.88 14.16
N ASP A 237 8.52 2.71 14.24
CA ASP A 237 9.96 2.59 14.51
C ASP A 237 10.81 3.28 13.42
N VAL A 238 10.39 3.19 12.16
CA VAL A 238 11.08 3.87 11.04
C VAL A 238 10.98 5.39 11.21
N LEU A 239 9.79 5.92 11.50
CA LEU A 239 9.58 7.36 11.69
C LEU A 239 10.40 7.90 12.87
N ASP A 240 10.53 7.14 13.95
CA ASP A 240 11.38 7.48 15.10
C ASP A 240 12.86 7.62 14.75
N ARG A 241 13.35 6.75 13.88
CA ARG A 241 14.76 6.81 13.47
C ARG A 241 15.03 7.95 12.50
N ILE A 242 14.04 8.33 11.68
CA ILE A 242 14.13 9.53 10.83
C ILE A 242 14.24 10.78 11.71
N THR A 243 13.45 10.89 12.79
CA THR A 243 13.53 12.03 13.72
C THR A 243 14.81 12.01 14.57
N ASN A 244 15.27 10.83 14.96
CA ASN A 244 16.43 10.64 15.83
C ASN A 244 17.47 9.68 15.21
N PRO A 245 18.29 10.15 14.26
CA PRO A 245 19.30 9.31 13.59
C PRO A 245 20.37 8.71 14.53
N LYS A 246 20.44 9.18 15.78
CA LYS A 246 21.36 8.69 16.82
C LYS A 246 20.80 7.53 17.65
N LEU A 247 19.58 7.04 17.35
CA LEU A 247 19.07 5.80 17.92
C LEU A 247 19.88 4.62 17.35
N ILE A 248 20.97 4.29 18.03
CA ILE A 248 22.03 3.37 17.57
C ILE A 248 21.63 1.88 17.68
N LYS A 249 20.59 1.54 18.43
CA LYS A 249 20.16 0.14 18.57
C LYS A 249 18.95 -0.13 17.71
N PHE A 250 19.07 -1.09 16.80
CA PHE A 250 17.94 -1.80 16.23
C PHE A 250 17.15 -2.40 17.39
N SER A 251 16.09 -1.73 17.83
CA SER A 251 15.10 -2.28 18.76
C SER A 251 14.05 -3.06 17.97
N THR A 252 14.47 -3.80 16.97
CA THR A 252 13.60 -4.58 16.12
C THR A 252 13.86 -6.04 16.45
N ASP A 253 12.85 -6.68 17.04
CA ASP A 253 12.74 -8.13 17.18
C ASP A 253 12.86 -8.84 15.81
N ASP A 254 12.57 -8.11 14.73
CA ASP A 254 12.62 -8.58 13.34
C ASP A 254 13.17 -7.49 12.39
N ASP A 255 14.42 -7.65 11.95
CA ASP A 255 15.06 -6.72 11.00
C ASP A 255 14.45 -6.81 9.59
N CYS A 256 13.77 -7.89 9.21
CA CYS A 256 13.09 -8.01 7.92
C CYS A 256 11.90 -7.05 7.85
N LYS A 257 11.03 -7.13 8.85
CA LYS A 257 9.82 -6.29 8.92
C LYS A 257 10.15 -4.81 9.04
N TYR A 258 11.24 -4.48 9.72
CA TYR A 258 11.74 -3.11 9.76
C TYR A 258 12.13 -2.59 8.37
N LEU A 259 12.87 -3.38 7.59
CA LEU A 259 13.26 -2.96 6.25
C LEU A 259 12.07 -2.90 5.29
N GLU A 260 11.08 -3.79 5.42
CA GLU A 260 9.82 -3.70 4.67
C GLU A 260 9.10 -2.38 4.98
N ALA A 261 8.94 -2.06 6.27
CA ALA A 261 8.38 -0.80 6.72
C ALA A 261 9.18 0.41 6.21
N LEU A 262 10.53 0.32 6.21
CA LEU A 262 11.39 1.37 5.67
C LEU A 262 11.12 1.58 4.18
N ASN A 263 11.03 0.51 3.39
CA ASN A 263 10.75 0.60 1.96
C ASN A 263 9.37 1.21 1.69
N ILE A 264 8.36 0.85 2.48
CA ILE A 264 7.01 1.44 2.39
C ILE A 264 7.08 2.95 2.64
N VAL A 265 7.70 3.37 3.75
CA VAL A 265 7.85 4.79 4.11
C VAL A 265 8.62 5.55 3.02
N MET A 266 9.72 4.97 2.52
CA MET A 266 10.57 5.57 1.50
C MET A 266 9.86 5.81 0.16
N LYS A 267 8.84 5.02 -0.19
CA LYS A 267 8.01 5.29 -1.39
C LYS A 267 7.33 6.66 -1.34
N PHE A 268 7.12 7.22 -0.15
CA PHE A 268 6.49 8.52 0.06
C PHE A 268 7.49 9.64 0.41
N ASP A 269 8.77 9.51 0.06
CA ASP A 269 9.81 10.53 0.28
C ASP A 269 9.40 11.94 -0.19
N TYR A 270 8.65 12.06 -1.29
CA TYR A 270 8.13 13.35 -1.74
C TYR A 270 7.26 14.07 -0.69
N PHE A 271 6.45 13.33 0.07
CA PHE A 271 5.63 13.90 1.14
C PHE A 271 6.43 14.08 2.43
N LEU A 272 7.23 13.08 2.80
CA LEU A 272 8.03 13.10 4.03
C LEU A 272 9.14 14.15 4.03
N SER A 273 9.66 14.51 2.86
CA SER A 273 10.61 15.62 2.71
C SER A 273 9.98 16.99 2.96
N LYS A 274 8.64 17.09 3.01
CA LYS A 274 7.93 18.34 3.33
C LYS A 274 7.61 18.39 4.82
N LYS A 275 8.10 19.45 5.46
CA LYS A 275 7.97 19.68 6.90
C LYS A 275 6.54 19.48 7.43
N TYR A 276 5.53 20.04 6.76
CA TYR A 276 4.14 19.93 7.21
C TYR A 276 3.67 18.48 7.39
N TYR A 277 3.84 17.64 6.37
CA TYR A 277 3.37 16.26 6.43
C TYR A 277 4.17 15.43 7.42
N PHE A 278 5.49 15.65 7.47
CA PHE A 278 6.34 14.95 8.44
C PHE A 278 6.00 15.33 9.89
N ASP A 279 5.91 16.63 10.17
CA ASP A 279 5.55 17.13 11.51
C ASP A 279 4.16 16.62 11.94
N PHE A 280 3.21 16.49 11.00
CA PHE A 280 1.91 15.87 11.29
C PHE A 280 2.05 14.42 11.76
N LEU A 281 2.77 13.57 11.00
CA LEU A 281 2.93 12.15 11.36
C LEU A 281 3.61 11.99 12.73
N ILE A 282 4.64 12.79 13.00
CA ILE A 282 5.33 12.79 14.29
C ILE A 282 4.40 13.28 15.40
N HIS A 283 3.64 14.35 15.16
CA HIS A 283 2.68 14.86 16.12
C HIS A 283 1.64 13.80 16.49
N VAL A 284 1.00 13.15 15.51
CA VAL A 284 0.00 12.11 15.77
C VAL A 284 0.60 10.93 16.55
N ARG A 285 1.84 10.56 16.24
CA ARG A 285 2.57 9.49 16.93
C ARG A 285 2.95 9.85 18.37
N GLU A 286 3.34 11.11 18.64
CA GLU A 286 3.74 11.59 19.97
C GLU A 286 2.56 11.99 20.86
N SER A 287 1.52 12.54 20.24
CA SER A 287 0.29 12.85 20.94
C SER A 287 -0.35 11.55 21.36
N GLU A 288 -0.69 11.43 22.64
CA GLU A 288 -1.71 10.52 23.11
C GLU A 288 -3.09 10.95 22.54
N TYR A 289 -3.23 11.10 21.22
CA TYR A 289 -4.54 11.17 20.56
C TYR A 289 -5.20 9.86 20.93
N VAL A 290 -5.99 9.86 22.02
CA VAL A 290 -6.58 8.71 22.71
C VAL A 290 -6.68 7.54 21.74
N ILE A 291 -5.62 6.72 21.72
CA ILE A 291 -5.44 5.68 20.71
C ILE A 291 -6.40 4.58 21.18
N GLY A 292 -7.62 4.65 20.65
CA GLY A 292 -8.73 3.77 21.00
C GLY A 292 -9.65 3.60 19.80
N ASP A 293 -10.57 2.64 19.90
CA ASP A 293 -11.48 2.17 18.83
C ASP A 293 -12.32 3.30 18.20
N ASP A 294 -12.48 4.42 18.91
CA ASP A 294 -13.26 5.58 18.50
C ASP A 294 -12.73 6.36 17.29
N LEU A 295 -11.45 6.23 16.90
CA LEU A 295 -10.93 6.90 15.70
C LEU A 295 -11.02 6.04 14.44
N ASP A 296 -10.99 4.71 14.58
CA ASP A 296 -11.09 3.78 13.46
C ASP A 296 -12.41 3.97 12.69
N LYS A 297 -13.47 4.40 13.38
CA LYS A 297 -14.76 4.73 12.75
C LYS A 297 -14.66 5.79 11.64
N TYR A 298 -13.71 6.73 11.73
CA TYR A 298 -13.48 7.72 10.67
C TYR A 298 -12.88 7.10 9.41
N ALA A 299 -11.97 6.13 9.56
CA ALA A 299 -11.44 5.35 8.45
C ALA A 299 -12.53 4.43 7.86
N ASN A 300 -13.25 3.70 8.73
CA ASN A 300 -14.34 2.81 8.33
C ASN A 300 -15.42 3.55 7.54
N ARG A 301 -15.81 4.76 7.98
CA ARG A 301 -16.78 5.60 7.26
C ARG A 301 -16.32 6.00 5.86
N LYS A 302 -15.01 6.09 5.60
CA LYS A 302 -14.49 6.38 4.26
C LYS A 302 -14.38 5.12 3.39
N GLU A 303 -14.20 3.94 4.01
CA GLU A 303 -14.07 2.66 3.32
C GLU A 303 -15.43 2.00 3.02
N ILE A 304 -16.40 2.10 3.92
CA ILE A 304 -17.75 1.55 3.80
C ILE A 304 -18.67 2.65 3.27
N THR A 305 -19.02 2.59 1.99
CA THR A 305 -19.89 3.61 1.40
C THR A 305 -21.37 3.33 1.68
N VAL A 306 -22.22 4.35 1.56
CA VAL A 306 -23.69 4.18 1.60
C VAL A 306 -24.18 3.11 0.62
N ALA A 307 -23.53 2.96 -0.54
CA ALA A 307 -23.87 1.93 -1.51
C ALA A 307 -23.51 0.52 -1.05
N ASP A 308 -22.46 0.38 -0.23
CA ASP A 308 -22.07 -0.87 0.39
C ASP A 308 -23.04 -1.24 1.51
N ILE A 309 -23.39 -0.28 2.38
CA ILE A 309 -24.43 -0.46 3.42
C ILE A 309 -25.75 -0.92 2.79
N LYS A 310 -26.17 -0.30 1.68
CA LYS A 310 -27.40 -0.64 0.96
C LYS A 310 -27.42 -2.09 0.43
N ARG A 311 -26.26 -2.70 0.17
CA ARG A 311 -26.16 -4.08 -0.31
C ARG A 311 -26.16 -5.09 0.84
N ASP A 312 -25.87 -4.65 2.05
CA ASP A 312 -25.91 -5.48 3.24
C ASP A 312 -27.37 -5.79 3.63
N ARG A 313 -27.62 -7.06 3.93
CA ARG A 313 -28.95 -7.57 4.28
C ARG A 313 -29.47 -6.98 5.59
N SER A 314 -28.58 -6.59 6.51
CA SER A 314 -28.96 -5.96 7.77
C SER A 314 -29.66 -4.61 7.59
N PHE A 315 -29.48 -3.96 6.43
CA PHE A 315 -30.06 -2.65 6.13
C PHE A 315 -31.12 -2.71 5.03
N MET A 316 -31.65 -3.89 4.74
CA MET A 316 -32.73 -4.06 3.75
C MET A 316 -33.97 -3.25 4.16
N ALA A 317 -34.66 -2.65 3.18
CA ALA A 317 -35.82 -1.80 3.38
C ALA A 317 -35.58 -0.48 4.19
N ILE A 318 -34.33 -0.11 4.46
CA ILE A 318 -33.98 1.23 4.96
C ILE A 318 -33.86 2.21 3.79
N ARG A 319 -34.39 3.43 3.94
CA ARG A 319 -34.37 4.43 2.85
C ARG A 319 -32.99 5.02 2.67
N ASP A 320 -32.63 5.39 1.44
CA ASP A 320 -31.32 6.00 1.11
C ASP A 320 -30.99 7.24 1.97
N THR A 321 -32.01 8.04 2.35
CA THR A 321 -31.83 9.18 3.25
C THR A 321 -31.46 8.76 4.67
N GLU A 322 -32.05 7.67 5.17
CA GLU A 322 -31.74 7.13 6.50
C GLU A 322 -30.36 6.47 6.49
N LEU A 323 -30.00 5.75 5.43
CA LEU A 323 -28.66 5.18 5.26
C LEU A 323 -27.55 6.25 5.25
N LYS A 324 -27.79 7.40 4.60
CA LYS A 324 -26.86 8.54 4.65
C LYS A 324 -26.68 9.08 6.06
N ILE A 325 -27.78 9.22 6.80
CA ILE A 325 -27.76 9.68 8.19
C ILE A 325 -27.01 8.68 9.07
N MET A 326 -27.29 7.38 8.94
CA MET A 326 -26.58 6.31 9.65
C MET A 326 -25.08 6.36 9.39
N HIS A 327 -24.69 6.45 8.11
CA HIS A 327 -23.30 6.56 7.69
C HIS A 327 -22.60 7.80 8.26
N GLU A 328 -23.26 8.96 8.27
CA GLU A 328 -22.74 10.18 8.89
C GLU A 328 -22.52 10.05 10.41
N ASN A 329 -23.30 9.18 11.06
CA ASN A 329 -23.25 8.89 12.48
C ASN A 329 -22.47 7.59 12.82
N PHE A 330 -21.67 7.07 11.90
CA PHE A 330 -20.83 5.88 12.09
C PHE A 330 -21.58 4.57 12.39
N LEU A 331 -22.84 4.46 11.94
CA LEU A 331 -23.60 3.22 11.96
C LEU A 331 -23.47 2.54 10.59
N LEU A 332 -22.39 1.81 10.40
CA LEU A 332 -21.91 1.29 9.12
C LEU A 332 -22.20 -0.21 8.94
N THR A 333 -22.10 -1.00 10.01
CA THR A 333 -22.40 -2.44 10.04
C THR A 333 -23.43 -2.76 11.12
N LYS A 334 -23.92 -4.01 11.16
CA LYS A 334 -24.87 -4.44 12.19
C LYS A 334 -24.25 -4.42 13.59
N GLU A 335 -22.95 -4.65 13.71
CA GLU A 335 -22.23 -4.68 14.99
C GLU A 335 -22.20 -3.31 15.66
N ASP A 336 -22.15 -2.22 14.87
CA ASP A 336 -22.16 -0.85 15.40
C ASP A 336 -23.42 -0.55 16.25
N PHE A 337 -24.52 -1.28 16.00
CA PHE A 337 -25.76 -1.11 16.76
C PHE A 337 -25.69 -1.71 18.16
N LEU A 338 -24.78 -2.66 18.41
CA LEU A 338 -24.57 -3.27 19.73
C LEU A 338 -23.97 -2.28 20.74
N GLU A 339 -23.44 -1.15 20.27
CA GLU A 339 -22.81 -0.12 21.09
C GLU A 339 -23.72 1.10 21.36
N ILE A 340 -24.92 1.13 20.77
CA ILE A 340 -25.87 2.24 20.92
C ILE A 340 -27.23 1.73 21.41
N THR A 341 -27.86 2.49 22.30
CA THR A 341 -29.23 2.20 22.75
C THR A 341 -30.27 2.71 21.75
N LYS A 342 -31.48 2.12 21.75
CA LYS A 342 -32.61 2.63 20.94
C LYS A 342 -32.91 4.10 21.25
N ALA A 343 -32.80 4.50 22.51
CA ALA A 343 -33.03 5.88 22.93
C ALA A 343 -32.00 6.85 22.36
N GLU A 344 -30.73 6.45 22.24
CA GLU A 344 -29.69 7.26 21.60
C GLU A 344 -29.86 7.32 20.09
N PHE A 345 -30.19 6.20 19.45
CA PHE A 345 -30.50 6.14 18.03
C PHE A 345 -31.63 7.10 17.63
N LEU A 346 -32.71 7.16 18.42
CA LEU A 346 -33.84 8.06 18.18
C LEU A 346 -33.50 9.56 18.39
N LYS A 347 -32.37 9.90 19.03
CA LYS A 347 -31.89 11.29 19.11
C LYS A 347 -31.27 11.74 17.79
N ILE A 348 -30.90 10.82 16.89
CA ILE A 348 -30.33 11.14 15.59
C ILE A 348 -31.44 11.63 14.67
N LYS A 349 -31.36 12.91 14.28
CA LYS A 349 -32.39 13.57 13.47
C LYS A 349 -32.59 12.85 12.14
N GLY A 350 -33.84 12.42 11.88
CA GLY A 350 -34.25 11.78 10.63
C GLY A 350 -34.28 10.25 10.69
N LEU A 351 -33.90 9.66 11.83
CA LEU A 351 -34.13 8.25 12.15
C LEU A 351 -35.34 8.15 13.10
N GLY A 352 -36.12 7.08 12.99
CA GLY A 352 -37.35 6.92 13.79
C GLY A 352 -37.64 5.47 14.15
N LYS A 353 -38.76 5.26 14.85
CA LYS A 353 -39.20 3.92 15.28
C LYS A 353 -39.39 2.94 14.11
N GLY A 354 -39.93 3.42 12.98
CA GLY A 354 -40.04 2.59 11.76
C GLY A 354 -38.69 2.13 11.22
N THR A 355 -37.64 2.94 11.39
CA THR A 355 -36.26 2.56 11.03
C THR A 355 -35.75 1.45 11.95
N ILE A 356 -35.97 1.56 13.27
CA ILE A 356 -35.63 0.52 14.26
C ILE A 356 -36.34 -0.79 13.92
N ARG A 357 -37.65 -0.76 13.66
CA ARG A 357 -38.42 -1.95 13.28
C ARG A 357 -37.83 -2.66 12.06
N ASN A 358 -37.50 -1.92 11.00
CA ASN A 358 -36.89 -2.51 9.82
C ASN A 358 -35.51 -3.12 10.11
N LEU A 359 -34.70 -2.50 10.97
CA LEU A 359 -33.42 -3.05 11.42
C LEU A 359 -33.61 -4.36 12.22
N HIS A 360 -34.58 -4.40 13.14
CA HIS A 360 -34.93 -5.61 13.90
C HIS A 360 -35.43 -6.74 13.00
N MET A 361 -36.28 -6.44 12.02
CA MET A 361 -36.74 -7.42 11.01
C MET A 361 -35.57 -8.06 10.25
N ASN A 362 -34.44 -7.35 10.12
CA ASN A 362 -33.23 -7.83 9.49
C ASN A 362 -32.20 -8.41 10.49
N GLY A 363 -32.57 -8.58 11.76
CA GLY A 363 -31.72 -9.19 12.79
C GLY A 363 -30.63 -8.29 13.35
N VAL A 364 -30.76 -6.97 13.23
CA VAL A 364 -29.89 -6.01 13.94
C VAL A 364 -30.37 -5.88 15.38
N MET A 365 -29.45 -5.84 16.35
CA MET A 365 -29.76 -5.65 17.77
C MET A 365 -29.12 -4.37 18.30
N PHE A 366 -29.82 -3.66 19.17
CA PHE A 366 -29.31 -2.52 19.93
C PHE A 366 -28.73 -2.97 21.28
N ALA A 367 -27.91 -2.12 21.91
CA ALA A 367 -27.26 -2.40 23.18
C ALA A 367 -28.25 -2.74 24.32
N ASP A 368 -29.46 -2.18 24.27
CA ASP A 368 -30.52 -2.33 25.25
C ASP A 368 -31.63 -3.32 24.84
N ASP A 369 -31.46 -4.05 23.73
CA ASP A 369 -32.42 -5.05 23.31
C ASP A 369 -32.26 -6.39 24.05
N SER A 370 -33.39 -6.99 24.41
CA SER A 370 -33.47 -8.44 24.64
C SER A 370 -34.18 -9.12 23.47
N GLU A 371 -33.86 -10.39 23.23
CA GLU A 371 -34.49 -11.21 22.19
C GLU A 371 -36.03 -11.28 22.36
N PHE A 372 -36.50 -11.20 23.61
CA PHE A 372 -37.92 -11.13 23.96
C PHE A 372 -38.55 -9.79 23.60
N ASP A 373 -37.86 -8.67 23.86
CA ASP A 373 -38.37 -7.32 23.56
C ASP A 373 -38.54 -7.11 22.05
N ILE A 374 -37.60 -7.63 21.25
CA ILE A 374 -37.69 -7.57 19.78
C ILE A 374 -38.89 -8.38 19.27
N GLN A 375 -39.11 -9.59 19.81
CA GLN A 375 -40.25 -10.42 19.41
C GLN A 375 -41.59 -9.75 19.74
N MET A 376 -41.70 -9.14 20.93
CA MET A 376 -42.88 -8.39 21.32
C MET A 376 -43.11 -7.16 20.42
N GLU A 377 -42.06 -6.39 20.12
CA GLU A 377 -42.12 -5.20 19.24
C GLU A 377 -42.55 -5.58 17.81
N LEU A 378 -42.13 -6.73 17.30
CA LEU A 378 -42.55 -7.24 15.99
C LEU A 378 -43.99 -7.79 15.99
N MET A 379 -44.48 -8.31 17.11
CA MET A 379 -45.83 -8.88 17.25
C MET A 379 -46.93 -7.84 17.50
N GLU A 380 -46.63 -6.74 18.21
CA GLU A 380 -47.62 -5.69 18.52
C GLU A 380 -48.14 -4.95 17.27
N ASP A 381 -47.35 -4.94 16.21
CA ASP A 381 -47.64 -4.21 14.96
C ASP A 381 -48.28 -5.07 13.86
N ASP A 382 -48.38 -6.40 14.01
CA ASP A 382 -49.17 -7.29 13.13
C ASP A 382 -50.68 -7.25 13.45
N LEU A 383 -51.07 -6.45 14.45
CA LEU A 383 -52.44 -6.23 14.91
C LEU A 383 -53.12 -4.97 14.34
N TRP A 384 -52.47 -4.30 13.38
CA TRP A 384 -52.99 -3.13 12.63
C TRP A 384 -52.77 -3.31 11.13
#